data_AF-A8PKE4-F1
#
_entry.id   AF-A8PKE4-F1
#
_cell.length_a   1.000
_cell.length_b   1.000
_cell.length_c   1.000
_cell.angle_alpha   90.00
_cell.angle_beta   90.00
_cell.angle_gamma   90.00
#
_symmetry.space_group_name_H-M   'P 1'
#
loop_
_entity.id
_entity.type
_entity.pdbx_description
1 polymer ?
#
loop_
_entity_poly.entity_id
_entity_poly.type
_entity_poly.pdbx_seq_one_letter_code
_entity_poly.pdbx_strand_id
1 'polypeptide(L)'
;MAFILDSCQADEPGFNRLLTLFDLDEMFQNQMTSAYFSLDSVDPDMPYHPFNQMRFAPSTLCHSQLLHTMLLTDYLLKFLTVGQEVQCQHPYDLRSLDEVTQKLPLYLKKIIDNFHEDNHQEAVHRFWIESDAVPYAIDDEEFNTTGRVLFAFDEMKMIVKHQRMVRDADGNLVDKEGDGEGWDCYLLTPEQLQEVEAGTRLISDSAMIVIKKTGEIIFWENQKIEQRCVFPKADRHHFIRLSKRKRDDQEKVLIDDSQSLRLIYRITRKAATQAGISHRFSPEFIFAQEFTAHYNEFAIYFPELGRLRELSKATVLVNIMASQRDLNKKNMSDYRDYLKDKTLWSEKEHRYWQETEQEISVLIKDNMSKNFERWRKQFSKENVRQKQQQILNDVRKQIGSLRFTAKSKEVKDFCQKFHA
;
A
#
# COMPACT_ATOMS: atom_id res chain seq x y z
N MET A 1 0.45 -36.96 -11.05
CA MET A 1 0.71 -35.61 -11.62
C MET A 1 1.69 -34.92 -10.70
N ALA A 2 2.76 -34.33 -11.23
CA ALA A 2 3.68 -33.53 -10.45
C ALA A 2 3.15 -32.09 -10.42
N PHE A 3 2.82 -31.56 -9.25
CA PHE A 3 2.46 -30.16 -9.06
C PHE A 3 3.69 -29.45 -8.48
N ILE A 4 4.50 -28.88 -9.38
CA ILE A 4 5.55 -27.93 -9.02
C ILE A 4 5.13 -26.63 -9.69
N LEU A 5 5.06 -25.54 -8.93
CA LEU A 5 4.79 -24.23 -9.52
C LEU A 5 5.99 -23.79 -10.35
N ASP A 6 5.75 -23.61 -11.64
CA ASP A 6 6.71 -23.00 -12.56
C ASP A 6 6.41 -21.50 -12.72
N SER A 7 7.42 -20.75 -13.17
CA SER A 7 7.24 -19.35 -13.55
C SER A 7 6.26 -19.25 -14.72
N CYS A 8 5.12 -18.59 -14.51
CA CYS A 8 4.11 -18.37 -15.55
C CYS A 8 4.72 -17.63 -16.75
N GLN A 9 4.71 -18.24 -17.93
CA GLN A 9 5.01 -17.54 -19.18
C GLN A 9 3.85 -16.62 -19.60
N ALA A 10 4.14 -15.60 -20.40
CA ALA A 10 3.14 -14.62 -20.83
C ALA A 10 2.01 -15.21 -21.68
N ASP A 11 2.32 -16.29 -22.43
CA ASP A 11 1.43 -17.02 -23.34
C ASP A 11 0.67 -18.17 -22.66
N GLU A 12 0.93 -18.45 -21.38
CA GLU A 12 0.20 -19.48 -20.66
C GLU A 12 -1.29 -19.13 -20.46
N PRO A 13 -2.19 -20.11 -20.65
CA PRO A 13 -3.61 -19.92 -20.40
C PRO A 13 -3.88 -19.40 -18.98
N GLY A 14 -4.80 -18.45 -18.85
CA GLY A 14 -5.08 -17.79 -17.56
C GLY A 14 -5.46 -18.75 -16.43
N PHE A 15 -6.04 -19.92 -16.74
CA PHE A 15 -6.41 -20.93 -15.74
C PHE A 15 -5.22 -21.67 -15.09
N ASN A 16 -4.02 -21.56 -15.68
CA ASN A 16 -2.80 -22.12 -15.09
C ASN A 16 -2.14 -21.19 -14.05
N ARG A 17 -2.65 -19.96 -13.90
CA ARG A 17 -2.09 -18.95 -13.01
C ARG A 17 -2.65 -19.10 -11.60
N LEU A 18 -1.83 -18.76 -10.60
CA LEU A 18 -2.27 -18.70 -9.19
C LEU A 18 -3.42 -17.70 -8.98
N LEU A 19 -3.41 -16.61 -9.75
CA LEU A 19 -4.41 -15.55 -9.73
C LEU A 19 -4.94 -15.34 -11.14
N THR A 20 -6.27 -15.36 -11.29
CA THR A 20 -6.97 -15.16 -12.55
C THR A 20 -7.71 -13.82 -12.59
N LEU A 21 -8.10 -13.38 -13.78
CA LEU A 21 -8.96 -12.19 -13.92
C LEU A 21 -10.33 -12.38 -13.27
N PHE A 22 -10.84 -13.62 -13.24
CA PHE A 22 -12.10 -13.95 -12.56
C PHE A 22 -11.97 -13.71 -11.05
N ASP A 23 -10.86 -14.13 -10.44
CA ASP A 23 -10.62 -13.90 -9.02
C ASP A 23 -10.61 -12.40 -8.69
N LEU A 24 -9.94 -11.59 -9.53
CA LEU A 24 -9.91 -10.14 -9.34
C LEU A 24 -11.30 -9.50 -9.49
N ASP A 25 -12.05 -9.88 -10.53
CA ASP A 25 -13.41 -9.37 -10.76
C ASP A 25 -14.34 -9.72 -9.60
N GLU A 26 -14.32 -10.96 -9.12
CA GLU A 26 -15.05 -11.41 -7.94
C GLU A 26 -14.72 -10.54 -6.71
N MET A 27 -13.43 -10.31 -6.44
CA MET A 27 -12.99 -9.52 -5.29
C MET A 27 -13.40 -8.05 -5.39
N PHE A 28 -13.36 -7.45 -6.59
CA PHE A 28 -13.82 -6.07 -6.81
C PHE A 28 -15.33 -5.93 -6.69
N GLN A 29 -16.10 -6.85 -7.26
CA GLN A 29 -17.57 -6.84 -7.20
C GLN A 29 -18.07 -6.97 -5.76
N ASN A 30 -17.45 -7.88 -5.00
CA ASN A 30 -17.80 -8.14 -3.60
C ASN A 30 -17.15 -7.16 -2.61
N GLN A 31 -16.34 -6.22 -3.10
CA GLN A 31 -15.61 -5.21 -2.30
C GLN A 31 -14.85 -5.85 -1.13
N MET A 32 -14.11 -6.94 -1.41
CA MET A 32 -13.33 -7.66 -0.40
C MET A 32 -12.09 -6.85 -0.01
N THR A 33 -12.24 -5.97 0.98
CA THR A 33 -11.13 -5.13 1.51
C THR A 33 -10.36 -5.81 2.64
N SER A 34 -10.93 -6.84 3.23
CA SER A 34 -10.33 -7.70 4.26
C SER A 34 -11.04 -9.05 4.27
N ALA A 35 -10.39 -10.06 4.85
CA ALA A 35 -10.98 -11.37 5.05
C ALA A 35 -10.48 -12.00 6.36
N TYR A 36 -11.38 -12.66 7.06
CA TYR A 36 -11.12 -13.48 8.23
C TYR A 36 -11.80 -14.83 8.06
N PHE A 37 -11.11 -15.89 8.49
CA PHE A 37 -11.58 -17.25 8.43
C PHE A 37 -11.13 -18.01 9.68
N SER A 38 -12.01 -18.84 10.22
CA SER A 38 -11.70 -19.76 11.31
C SER A 38 -12.63 -20.97 11.28
N LEU A 39 -12.13 -22.08 11.82
CA LEU A 39 -12.91 -23.29 12.09
C LEU A 39 -12.98 -23.45 13.62
N ASP A 40 -14.18 -23.35 14.18
CA ASP A 40 -14.39 -23.60 15.61
C ASP A 40 -14.08 -25.06 15.95
N SER A 41 -13.73 -25.31 17.21
CA SER A 41 -13.59 -26.67 17.72
C SER A 41 -14.90 -27.46 17.57
N VAL A 42 -14.77 -28.77 17.37
CA VAL A 42 -15.90 -29.70 17.43
C VAL A 42 -16.65 -29.49 18.75
N ASP A 43 -17.98 -29.43 18.66
CA ASP A 43 -18.86 -29.31 19.82
C ASP A 43 -18.60 -30.49 20.77
N PRO A 44 -18.14 -30.24 22.02
CA PRO A 44 -17.85 -31.29 22.98
C PRO A 44 -19.08 -32.15 23.33
N ASP A 45 -20.29 -31.60 23.18
CA ASP A 45 -21.54 -32.32 23.42
C ASP A 45 -21.97 -33.16 22.20
N MET A 46 -21.30 -33.01 21.05
CA MET A 46 -21.54 -33.79 19.84
C MET A 46 -20.27 -34.51 19.36
N PRO A 47 -19.78 -35.52 20.11
CA PRO A 47 -18.52 -36.22 19.82
C PRO A 47 -18.49 -36.95 18.47
N TYR A 48 -19.65 -37.17 17.85
CA TYR A 48 -19.79 -37.79 16.53
C TYR A 48 -20.15 -36.80 15.42
N HIS A 49 -20.16 -35.49 15.69
CA HIS A 49 -20.36 -34.46 14.66
C HIS A 49 -19.00 -34.04 14.10
N PRO A 50 -18.57 -34.57 12.94
CA PRO A 50 -17.19 -34.40 12.46
C PRO A 50 -16.93 -32.99 11.92
N PHE A 51 -17.95 -32.15 11.79
CA PHE A 51 -17.83 -30.86 11.14
C PHE A 51 -17.59 -29.75 12.15
N ASN A 52 -16.44 -29.10 12.00
CA ASN A 52 -16.15 -27.81 12.62
C ASN A 52 -17.09 -26.74 12.06
N GLN A 53 -17.56 -25.86 12.93
CA GLN A 53 -18.32 -24.70 12.48
C GLN A 53 -17.38 -23.71 11.79
N MET A 54 -17.69 -23.38 10.52
CA MET A 54 -16.92 -22.40 9.75
C MET A 54 -17.39 -20.98 10.08
N ARG A 55 -16.47 -20.14 10.56
CA ARG A 55 -16.68 -18.70 10.77
C ARG A 55 -15.85 -17.91 9.79
N PHE A 56 -16.46 -16.91 9.18
CA PHE A 56 -15.76 -16.04 8.26
C PHE A 56 -16.39 -14.65 8.20
N ALA A 57 -15.60 -13.66 7.82
CA ALA A 57 -16.05 -12.29 7.61
C ALA A 57 -15.20 -11.62 6.52
N PRO A 58 -15.77 -10.69 5.73
CA PRO A 58 -17.17 -10.27 5.69
C PRO A 58 -18.09 -11.36 5.10
N SER A 59 -19.41 -11.21 5.21
CA SER A 59 -20.38 -12.19 4.66
C SER A 59 -20.29 -12.34 3.14
N THR A 60 -19.81 -11.31 2.43
CA THR A 60 -19.53 -11.32 0.99
C THR A 60 -18.39 -12.26 0.60
N LEU A 61 -17.64 -12.78 1.57
CA LEU A 61 -16.62 -13.80 1.37
C LEU A 61 -17.24 -15.19 1.07
N CYS A 62 -18.52 -15.40 1.41
CA CYS A 62 -19.21 -16.66 1.13
C CYS A 62 -19.18 -16.98 -0.37
N HIS A 63 -18.89 -18.24 -0.73
CA HIS A 63 -18.75 -18.72 -2.10
C HIS A 63 -17.59 -18.13 -2.93
N SER A 64 -16.71 -17.35 -2.31
CA SER A 64 -15.54 -16.81 -3.01
C SER A 64 -14.39 -17.81 -3.15
N GLN A 65 -13.55 -17.59 -4.15
CA GLN A 65 -12.28 -18.30 -4.29
C GLN A 65 -11.34 -18.02 -3.11
N LEU A 66 -11.39 -16.82 -2.54
CA LEU A 66 -10.62 -16.48 -1.35
C LEU A 66 -11.01 -17.35 -0.15
N LEU A 67 -12.31 -17.52 0.14
CA LEU A 67 -12.76 -18.40 1.22
C LEU A 67 -12.31 -19.84 1.01
N HIS A 68 -12.44 -20.33 -0.23
CA HIS A 68 -12.03 -21.68 -0.59
C HIS A 68 -10.52 -21.88 -0.35
N THR A 69 -9.68 -20.94 -0.80
CA THR A 69 -8.24 -20.98 -0.56
C THR A 69 -7.89 -20.85 0.93
N MET A 70 -8.58 -20.01 1.70
CA MET A 70 -8.39 -19.92 3.17
C MET A 70 -8.69 -21.25 3.85
N LEU A 71 -9.77 -21.93 3.46
CA LEU A 71 -10.14 -23.25 3.98
C LEU A 71 -9.08 -24.31 3.64
N LEU A 72 -8.63 -24.38 2.39
CA LEU A 72 -7.63 -25.37 1.95
C LEU A 72 -6.27 -25.17 2.63
N THR A 73 -5.83 -23.91 2.76
CA THR A 73 -4.56 -23.59 3.42
C THR A 73 -4.60 -23.85 4.92
N ASP A 74 -5.73 -23.61 5.59
CA ASP A 74 -5.94 -23.97 7.00
C ASP A 74 -5.91 -25.50 7.20
N TYR A 75 -6.59 -26.27 6.36
CA TYR A 75 -6.51 -27.73 6.41
C TYR A 75 -5.11 -28.25 6.15
N LEU A 76 -4.41 -27.70 5.14
CA LEU A 76 -3.03 -28.08 4.87
C LEU A 76 -2.15 -27.81 6.10
N LEU A 77 -2.26 -26.64 6.73
CA LEU A 77 -1.50 -26.31 7.93
C LEU A 77 -1.81 -27.28 9.07
N LYS A 78 -3.09 -27.66 9.26
CA LYS A 78 -3.50 -28.68 10.23
C LYS A 78 -2.92 -30.05 9.93
N PHE A 79 -2.92 -30.48 8.68
CA PHE A 79 -2.33 -31.77 8.32
C PHE A 79 -0.84 -31.78 8.64
N LEU A 80 -0.12 -30.71 8.28
CA LEU A 80 1.31 -30.58 8.54
C LEU A 80 1.65 -30.46 10.04
N THR A 81 0.76 -29.98 10.88
CA THR A 81 0.99 -29.92 12.34
C THR A 81 0.50 -31.19 13.06
N VAL A 82 -0.50 -31.89 12.55
CA VAL A 82 -1.00 -33.15 13.15
C VAL A 82 -0.17 -34.36 12.71
N GLY A 83 0.48 -34.28 11.55
CA GLY A 83 1.24 -35.40 10.99
C GLY A 83 0.37 -36.38 10.19
N GLN A 84 -0.91 -36.05 10.00
CA GLN A 84 -1.89 -36.90 9.33
C GLN A 84 -2.84 -36.08 8.46
N GLU A 85 -3.17 -36.62 7.30
CA GLU A 85 -4.21 -36.09 6.41
C GLU A 85 -5.55 -36.75 6.73
N VAL A 86 -6.63 -35.98 6.80
CA VAL A 86 -8.00 -36.49 6.93
C VAL A 86 -8.64 -36.54 5.54
N GLN A 87 -9.17 -37.69 5.12
CA GLN A 87 -9.93 -37.78 3.87
C GLN A 87 -11.21 -36.92 3.91
N CYS A 88 -11.53 -36.22 2.82
CA CYS A 88 -12.76 -35.43 2.73
C CYS A 88 -14.03 -36.27 2.45
N GLN A 89 -13.89 -37.57 2.21
CA GLN A 89 -15.00 -38.49 1.92
C GLN A 89 -15.12 -39.53 3.01
N HIS A 90 -16.36 -39.90 3.35
CA HIS A 90 -16.62 -41.02 4.24
C HIS A 90 -15.85 -42.26 3.77
N PRO A 91 -15.12 -42.97 4.65
CA PRO A 91 -15.21 -42.94 6.11
C PRO A 91 -14.36 -41.90 6.86
N TYR A 92 -13.76 -40.93 6.18
CA TYR A 92 -12.88 -39.90 6.75
C TYR A 92 -11.59 -40.48 7.36
N ASP A 93 -11.01 -41.46 6.68
CA ASP A 93 -9.80 -42.14 7.14
C ASP A 93 -8.62 -41.17 7.31
N LEU A 94 -7.80 -41.45 8.33
CA LEU A 94 -6.53 -40.80 8.57
C LEU A 94 -5.46 -41.44 7.70
N ARG A 95 -4.74 -40.64 6.92
CA ARG A 95 -3.64 -41.07 6.06
C ARG A 95 -2.32 -40.46 6.51
N SER A 96 -1.23 -41.16 6.21
CA SER A 96 0.12 -40.62 6.40
C SER A 96 0.33 -39.41 5.49
N LEU A 97 1.06 -38.41 6.01
CA LEU A 97 1.54 -37.27 5.23
C LEU A 97 2.58 -37.64 4.16
N ASP A 98 3.12 -38.86 4.14
CA ASP A 98 4.20 -39.26 3.24
C ASP A 98 3.88 -39.00 1.76
N GLU A 99 2.62 -39.21 1.37
CA GLU A 99 2.16 -38.98 -0.01
C GLU A 99 2.13 -37.48 -0.34
N VAL A 100 1.54 -36.67 0.55
CA VAL A 100 1.40 -35.21 0.40
C VAL A 100 2.76 -34.52 0.43
N THR A 101 3.66 -34.98 1.28
CA THR A 101 4.99 -34.38 1.47
C THR A 101 6.04 -35.00 0.56
N GLN A 102 5.73 -36.05 -0.22
CA GLN A 102 6.73 -36.86 -0.95
C GLN A 102 7.72 -36.01 -1.76
N LYS A 103 7.22 -34.93 -2.38
CA LYS A 103 7.97 -34.04 -3.28
C LYS A 103 8.70 -32.90 -2.58
N LEU A 104 8.48 -32.69 -1.29
CA LEU A 104 9.20 -31.67 -0.53
C LEU A 104 10.70 -32.02 -0.47
N PRO A 105 11.59 -31.04 -0.66
CA PRO A 105 13.01 -31.17 -0.36
C PRO A 105 13.23 -31.62 1.09
N LEU A 106 14.30 -32.37 1.31
CA LEU A 106 14.62 -32.94 2.63
C LEU A 106 14.67 -31.88 3.74
N TYR A 107 15.16 -30.67 3.46
CA TYR A 107 15.24 -29.62 4.48
C TYR A 107 13.86 -29.04 4.85
N LEU A 108 12.90 -28.99 3.91
CA LEU A 108 11.52 -28.59 4.21
C LEU A 108 10.77 -29.69 4.96
N LYS A 109 10.94 -30.96 4.55
CA LYS A 109 10.41 -32.12 5.29
C LYS A 109 10.89 -32.11 6.73
N LYS A 110 12.18 -31.87 6.94
CA LYS A 110 12.78 -31.79 8.27
C LYS A 110 12.12 -30.75 9.19
N ILE A 111 11.51 -29.68 8.67
CA ILE A 111 10.76 -28.73 9.50
C ILE A 111 9.53 -29.39 10.10
N ILE A 112 8.82 -30.20 9.30
CA ILE A 112 7.64 -30.97 9.69
C ILE A 112 8.06 -32.13 10.59
N ASP A 113 9.07 -32.91 10.17
CA ASP A 113 9.54 -34.08 10.91
C ASP A 113 10.06 -33.70 12.30
N ASN A 114 10.90 -32.65 12.41
CA ASN A 114 11.38 -32.17 13.71
C ASN A 114 10.22 -31.75 14.62
N PHE A 115 9.18 -31.14 14.06
CA PHE A 115 8.02 -30.71 14.85
C PHE A 115 7.30 -31.90 15.48
N HIS A 116 7.18 -33.02 14.75
CA HIS A 116 6.56 -34.25 15.27
C HIS A 116 7.49 -35.09 16.16
N GLU A 117 8.80 -35.03 15.93
CA GLU A 117 9.80 -35.72 16.76
C GLU A 117 9.98 -35.04 18.12
N ASP A 118 9.82 -33.73 18.18
CA ASP A 118 9.94 -32.97 19.42
C ASP A 118 8.79 -33.32 20.37
N ASN A 119 9.14 -33.69 21.61
CA ASN A 119 8.21 -34.20 22.60
C ASN A 119 7.19 -33.11 22.98
N HIS A 120 5.99 -33.17 22.40
CA HIS A 120 4.91 -32.25 22.73
C HIS A 120 4.56 -32.40 24.21
N GLN A 121 4.64 -31.29 24.96
CA GLN A 121 3.86 -31.21 26.19
C GLN A 121 2.38 -31.39 25.80
N GLU A 122 1.52 -31.94 26.67
CA GLU A 122 0.06 -32.07 26.43
C GLU A 122 -0.66 -30.68 26.36
N ALA A 123 0.00 -29.67 25.81
CA ALA A 123 -0.53 -28.36 25.55
C ALA A 123 -1.20 -28.35 24.17
N VAL A 124 -2.41 -27.82 24.10
CA VAL A 124 -3.13 -27.63 22.85
C VAL A 124 -2.72 -26.28 22.27
N HIS A 125 -2.38 -26.23 20.98
CA HIS A 125 -2.01 -24.99 20.30
C HIS A 125 -2.91 -24.75 19.08
N ARG A 126 -3.26 -23.48 18.85
CA ARG A 126 -3.91 -23.02 17.61
C ARG A 126 -2.84 -22.48 16.67
N PHE A 127 -2.91 -22.81 15.39
CA PHE A 127 -2.09 -22.24 14.33
C PHE A 127 -2.97 -21.48 13.34
N TRP A 128 -2.47 -20.39 12.77
CA TRP A 128 -3.13 -19.68 11.66
C TRP A 128 -2.11 -18.95 10.78
N ILE A 129 -2.55 -18.59 9.58
CA ILE A 129 -1.76 -17.81 8.62
C ILE A 129 -2.29 -16.38 8.60
N GLU A 130 -1.39 -15.41 8.65
CA GLU A 130 -1.69 -13.99 8.57
C GLU A 130 -0.79 -13.34 7.51
N SER A 131 -1.38 -12.53 6.63
CA SER A 131 -0.60 -11.71 5.69
C SER A 131 -0.04 -10.48 6.40
N ASP A 132 1.27 -10.25 6.28
CA ASP A 132 1.92 -9.01 6.72
C ASP A 132 1.58 -7.85 5.76
N ALA A 133 1.96 -6.64 6.15
CA ALA A 133 1.85 -5.49 5.27
C ALA A 133 2.66 -5.70 3.97
N VAL A 134 2.06 -5.36 2.83
CA VAL A 134 2.74 -5.39 1.53
C VAL A 134 3.25 -4.00 1.18
N PRO A 135 4.56 -3.82 0.96
CA PRO A 135 5.07 -2.61 0.32
C PRO A 135 4.51 -2.50 -1.08
N TYR A 136 4.02 -1.32 -1.45
CA TYR A 136 3.58 -1.05 -2.81
C TYR A 136 4.05 0.32 -3.28
N ALA A 137 4.24 0.44 -4.58
CA ALA A 137 4.53 1.69 -5.27
C ALA A 137 3.40 2.02 -6.25
N ILE A 138 3.12 3.31 -6.38
CA ILE A 138 2.17 3.84 -7.36
C ILE A 138 2.97 4.71 -8.32
N ASP A 139 2.84 4.41 -9.62
CA ASP A 139 3.36 5.25 -10.70
C ASP A 139 2.16 5.82 -11.48
N ASP A 140 2.03 7.14 -11.42
CA ASP A 140 0.99 7.94 -12.04
C ASP A 140 1.53 8.89 -13.13
N GLU A 141 2.77 8.71 -13.61
CA GLU A 141 3.39 9.57 -14.62
C GLU A 141 2.57 9.62 -15.93
N GLU A 142 1.99 8.49 -16.33
CA GLU A 142 1.16 8.39 -17.53
C GLU A 142 -0.33 8.73 -17.30
N PHE A 143 -0.74 9.12 -16.09
CA PHE A 143 -2.15 9.35 -15.80
C PHE A 143 -2.76 10.44 -16.70
N ASN A 144 -2.02 11.52 -16.97
CA ASN A 144 -2.50 12.62 -17.80
C ASN A 144 -2.53 12.30 -19.30
N THR A 145 -1.76 11.30 -19.76
CA THR A 145 -1.62 10.97 -21.19
C THR A 145 -2.47 9.76 -21.58
N THR A 146 -2.44 8.69 -20.78
CA THR A 146 -3.11 7.43 -21.07
C THR A 146 -4.27 7.11 -20.12
N GLY A 147 -4.42 7.86 -19.03
CA GLY A 147 -5.40 7.58 -17.98
C GLY A 147 -5.06 6.33 -17.16
N ARG A 148 -3.82 5.83 -17.24
CA ARG A 148 -3.37 4.62 -16.55
C ARG A 148 -2.61 4.98 -15.28
N VAL A 149 -2.76 4.13 -14.27
CA VAL A 149 -1.98 4.15 -13.03
C VAL A 149 -1.42 2.75 -12.83
N LEU A 150 -0.12 2.64 -12.61
CA LEU A 150 0.53 1.37 -12.35
C LEU A 150 0.68 1.17 -10.84
N PHE A 151 0.18 0.03 -10.36
CA PHE A 151 0.38 -0.42 -8.99
C PHE A 151 1.38 -1.57 -9.00
N ALA A 152 2.53 -1.38 -8.37
CA ALA A 152 3.54 -2.42 -8.18
C ALA A 152 3.52 -2.89 -6.73
N PHE A 153 3.21 -4.16 -6.51
CA PHE A 153 3.24 -4.80 -5.19
C PHE A 153 4.53 -5.59 -5.03
N ASP A 154 5.25 -5.35 -3.94
CA ASP A 154 6.42 -6.14 -3.57
C ASP A 154 6.00 -7.50 -2.98
N GLU A 155 6.97 -8.27 -2.51
CA GLU A 155 6.73 -9.55 -1.85
C GLU A 155 5.89 -9.37 -0.58
N MET A 156 4.68 -9.95 -0.60
CA MET A 156 3.84 -10.04 0.59
C MET A 156 4.28 -11.24 1.44
N LYS A 157 4.70 -10.95 2.67
CA LYS A 157 5.11 -11.98 3.62
C LYS A 157 3.88 -12.62 4.27
N MET A 158 3.77 -13.94 4.19
CA MET A 158 2.77 -14.72 4.91
C MET A 158 3.41 -15.28 6.19
N ILE A 159 2.74 -15.11 7.32
CA ILE A 159 3.25 -15.43 8.65
C ILE A 159 2.37 -16.51 9.25
N VAL A 160 2.99 -17.63 9.64
CA VAL A 160 2.35 -18.60 10.52
C VAL A 160 2.50 -18.12 11.96
N LYS A 161 1.38 -17.96 12.64
CA LYS A 161 1.32 -17.65 14.06
C LYS A 161 0.76 -18.85 14.81
N HIS A 162 1.03 -18.88 16.11
CA HIS A 162 0.45 -19.87 17.00
C HIS A 162 0.06 -19.22 18.33
N GLN A 163 -0.84 -19.90 19.04
CA GLN A 163 -1.31 -19.49 20.37
C GLN A 163 -1.54 -20.74 21.21
N ARG A 164 -0.96 -20.76 22.41
CA ARG A 164 -1.23 -21.83 23.37
C ARG A 164 -2.65 -21.67 23.92
N MET A 165 -3.36 -22.77 24.00
CA MET A 165 -4.71 -22.87 24.56
C MET A 165 -4.71 -23.72 25.82
N VAL A 166 -5.57 -23.37 26.77
CA VAL A 166 -5.81 -24.11 28.01
C VAL A 166 -7.31 -24.30 28.20
N ARG A 167 -7.71 -25.36 28.90
CA ARG A 167 -9.12 -25.50 29.29
C ARG A 167 -9.42 -24.62 30.49
N ASP A 168 -10.48 -23.81 30.40
CA ASP A 168 -11.00 -23.08 31.54
C ASP A 168 -11.76 -24.01 32.51
N ALA A 169 -12.31 -23.44 33.59
CA ALA A 169 -13.05 -24.20 34.59
C ALA A 169 -14.31 -24.88 34.05
N ASP A 170 -14.87 -24.37 32.95
CA ASP A 170 -16.05 -24.89 32.28
C ASP A 170 -15.68 -25.93 31.19
N GLY A 171 -14.39 -26.19 30.99
CA GLY A 171 -13.86 -27.14 30.02
C GLY A 171 -13.67 -26.56 28.61
N ASN A 172 -13.95 -25.28 28.39
CA ASN A 172 -13.76 -24.62 27.09
C ASN A 172 -12.29 -24.33 26.83
N LEU A 173 -11.85 -24.48 25.58
CA LEU A 173 -10.50 -24.08 25.18
C LEU A 173 -10.42 -22.56 25.05
N VAL A 174 -9.61 -21.93 25.90
CA VAL A 174 -9.34 -20.49 25.90
C VAL A 174 -7.86 -20.21 25.64
N ASP A 175 -7.57 -19.09 24.99
CA ASP A 175 -6.20 -18.68 24.72
C ASP A 175 -5.49 -18.33 26.04
N LYS A 176 -4.30 -18.92 26.26
CA LYS A 176 -3.46 -18.60 27.41
C LYS A 176 -2.64 -17.35 27.10
N GLU A 177 -3.00 -16.23 27.68
CA GLU A 177 -2.15 -15.03 27.66
C GLU A 177 -0.87 -15.28 28.47
N GLY A 178 0.29 -14.85 27.95
CA GLY A 178 1.40 -14.47 28.83
C GLY A 178 2.54 -15.47 29.08
N ASP A 179 2.70 -16.56 28.34
CA ASP A 179 3.99 -17.26 28.35
C ASP A 179 4.84 -16.71 27.19
N GLY A 180 5.71 -15.73 27.47
CA GLY A 180 6.73 -15.32 26.51
C GLY A 180 7.65 -16.50 26.20
N GLU A 181 7.78 -16.88 24.93
CA GLU A 181 8.62 -18.01 24.53
C GLU A 181 10.04 -17.57 24.19
N GLY A 182 11.01 -18.41 24.56
CA GLY A 182 12.42 -18.12 24.42
C GLY A 182 13.01 -17.34 25.59
N TRP A 183 14.05 -16.57 25.28
CA TRP A 183 14.76 -15.73 26.24
C TRP A 183 14.46 -14.26 25.95
N ASP A 184 14.07 -13.50 26.98
CA ASP A 184 13.88 -12.05 26.85
C ASP A 184 15.22 -11.38 26.47
N CYS A 185 15.25 -10.62 25.38
CA CYS A 185 16.49 -10.07 24.86
C CYS A 185 16.77 -8.65 25.40
N TYR A 186 17.93 -8.45 26.03
CA TYR A 186 18.36 -7.16 26.56
C TYR A 186 19.68 -6.71 25.92
N LEU A 187 19.83 -5.40 25.68
CA LEU A 187 21.06 -4.79 25.15
C LEU A 187 21.70 -3.88 26.19
N LEU A 188 22.66 -4.42 26.96
CA LEU A 188 23.25 -3.73 28.11
C LEU A 188 24.67 -3.24 27.84
N THR A 189 25.09 -2.21 28.58
CA THR A 189 26.51 -1.87 28.74
C THR A 189 27.13 -2.71 29.87
N PRO A 190 28.48 -2.81 29.96
CA PRO A 190 29.13 -3.50 31.07
C PRO A 190 28.74 -2.95 32.45
N GLU A 191 28.53 -1.64 32.56
CA GLU A 191 28.10 -0.99 33.80
C GLU A 191 26.68 -1.40 34.18
N GLN A 192 25.77 -1.46 33.19
CA GLN A 192 24.40 -1.92 33.39
C GLN A 192 24.31 -3.41 33.76
N LEU A 193 25.25 -4.23 33.28
CA LEU A 193 25.35 -5.63 33.72
C LEU A 193 25.72 -5.73 35.20
N GLN A 194 26.64 -4.88 35.69
CA GLN A 194 26.99 -4.85 37.11
C GLN A 194 25.80 -4.44 37.98
N GLU A 195 24.92 -3.55 37.50
CA GLU A 195 23.67 -3.20 38.18
C GLU A 195 22.72 -4.40 38.29
N VAL A 196 22.63 -5.23 37.24
CA VAL A 196 21.85 -6.47 37.26
C VAL A 196 22.45 -7.47 38.26
N GLU A 197 23.77 -7.69 38.22
CA GLU A 197 24.48 -8.58 39.15
C GLU A 197 24.38 -8.12 40.61
N ALA A 198 24.33 -6.80 40.85
CA ALA A 198 24.13 -6.20 42.16
C ALA A 198 22.66 -6.18 42.62
N GLY A 199 21.72 -6.59 41.76
CA GLY A 199 20.29 -6.57 42.04
C GLY A 199 19.65 -5.18 42.08
N THR A 200 20.36 -4.13 41.62
CA THR A 200 19.82 -2.76 41.56
C THR A 200 18.96 -2.54 40.31
N ARG A 201 19.18 -3.33 39.26
CA ARG A 201 18.38 -3.34 38.04
C ARG A 201 17.57 -4.63 37.94
N LEU A 202 16.26 -4.48 37.77
CA LEU A 202 15.34 -5.59 37.54
C LEU A 202 15.29 -5.94 36.04
N ILE A 203 15.46 -7.22 35.73
CA ILE A 203 15.24 -7.82 34.41
C ILE A 203 14.46 -9.12 34.60
N SER A 204 13.89 -9.65 33.52
CA SER A 204 13.19 -10.93 33.56
C SER A 204 14.07 -12.08 34.04
N ASP A 205 13.46 -13.04 34.72
CA ASP A 205 14.13 -14.25 35.24
C ASP A 205 14.67 -15.18 34.15
N SER A 206 14.33 -14.96 32.88
CA SER A 206 14.86 -15.73 31.74
C SER A 206 15.26 -14.77 30.64
N ALA A 207 16.49 -14.26 30.74
CA ALA A 207 16.99 -13.21 29.86
C ALA A 207 18.26 -13.61 29.09
N MET A 208 18.31 -13.24 27.81
CA MET A 208 19.51 -13.22 26.99
C MET A 208 20.02 -11.78 26.92
N ILE A 209 21.12 -11.51 27.63
CA ILE A 209 21.75 -10.20 27.72
C ILE A 209 22.88 -10.12 26.70
N VAL A 210 22.86 -9.10 25.85
CA VAL A 210 23.90 -8.84 24.85
C VAL A 210 24.67 -7.57 25.20
N ILE A 211 25.99 -7.68 25.35
CA ILE A 211 26.85 -6.58 25.78
C ILE A 211 27.30 -5.74 24.58
N LYS A 212 26.88 -4.46 24.54
CA LYS A 212 26.97 -3.57 23.36
C LYS A 212 28.37 -3.45 22.73
N LYS A 213 29.43 -3.44 23.55
CA LYS A 213 30.82 -3.22 23.09
C LYS A 213 31.54 -4.51 22.71
N THR A 214 31.31 -5.59 23.45
CA THR A 214 32.05 -6.84 23.31
C THR A 214 31.36 -7.84 22.39
N GLY A 215 30.04 -7.73 22.23
CA GLY A 215 29.23 -8.76 21.55
C GLY A 215 29.16 -10.07 22.34
N GLU A 216 29.50 -10.02 23.63
CA GLU A 216 29.30 -11.12 24.57
C GLU A 216 27.80 -11.29 24.83
N ILE A 217 27.36 -12.54 24.85
CA ILE A 217 26.01 -12.94 25.18
C ILE A 217 26.06 -13.70 26.51
N ILE A 218 25.19 -13.28 27.42
CA ILE A 218 25.05 -13.83 28.76
C ILE A 218 23.63 -14.33 28.90
N PHE A 219 23.49 -15.60 29.25
CA PHE A 219 22.21 -16.18 29.61
C PHE A 219 22.02 -16.06 31.11
N TRP A 220 20.95 -15.38 31.49
CA TRP A 220 20.61 -15.02 32.86
C TRP A 220 19.35 -15.76 33.28
N GLU A 221 19.46 -16.59 34.31
CA GLU A 221 18.34 -17.34 34.86
C GLU A 221 18.41 -17.40 36.38
N ASN A 222 17.26 -17.35 37.06
CA ASN A 222 17.17 -17.50 38.52
C ASN A 222 18.13 -16.55 39.27
N GLN A 223 18.22 -15.31 38.80
CA GLN A 223 19.11 -14.26 39.31
C GLN A 223 20.61 -14.59 39.26
N LYS A 224 21.02 -15.48 38.34
CA LYS A 224 22.41 -15.89 38.15
C LYS A 224 22.76 -15.98 36.67
N ILE A 225 24.05 -15.91 36.38
CA ILE A 225 24.58 -16.21 35.06
C ILE A 225 24.65 -17.72 34.91
N GLU A 226 23.86 -18.26 33.98
CA GLU A 226 23.92 -19.67 33.60
C GLU A 226 25.11 -19.92 32.69
N GLN A 227 25.25 -19.14 31.62
CA GLN A 227 26.27 -19.37 30.60
C GLN A 227 26.68 -18.08 29.89
N ARG A 228 27.94 -18.04 29.44
CA ARG A 228 28.49 -16.98 28.60
C ARG A 228 28.91 -17.55 27.25
N CYS A 229 28.63 -16.83 26.17
CA CYS A 229 29.17 -17.14 24.85
C CYS A 229 29.49 -15.85 24.10
N VAL A 230 30.37 -15.94 23.11
CA VAL A 230 30.70 -14.81 22.24
C VAL A 230 30.09 -15.07 20.87
N PHE A 231 29.33 -14.11 20.37
CA PHE A 231 28.67 -14.27 19.08
C PHE A 231 29.71 -14.44 17.96
N PRO A 232 29.53 -15.39 17.02
CA PRO A 232 30.50 -15.61 15.96
C PRO A 232 30.71 -14.34 15.13
N LYS A 233 31.97 -14.03 14.79
CA LYS A 233 32.30 -12.83 13.98
C LYS A 233 31.55 -12.80 12.64
N ALA A 234 31.28 -13.96 12.04
CA ALA A 234 30.52 -14.09 10.80
C ALA A 234 29.07 -13.57 10.91
N ASP A 235 28.48 -13.65 12.10
CA ASP A 235 27.09 -13.26 12.35
C ASP A 235 26.95 -11.82 12.90
N ARG A 236 28.03 -11.02 12.89
CA ARG A 236 28.05 -9.64 13.43
C ARG A 236 26.97 -8.72 12.82
N HIS A 237 26.54 -9.01 11.60
CA HIS A 237 25.46 -8.26 10.94
C HIS A 237 24.11 -8.41 11.67
N HIS A 238 23.81 -9.58 12.25
CA HIS A 238 22.60 -9.77 13.06
C HIS A 238 22.63 -8.90 14.32
N PHE A 239 23.80 -8.77 14.95
CA PHE A 239 23.99 -7.90 16.11
C PHE A 239 23.79 -6.41 15.76
N ILE A 240 24.31 -5.96 14.62
CA ILE A 240 24.09 -4.58 14.12
C ILE A 240 22.61 -4.32 13.86
N ARG A 241 21.86 -5.32 13.39
CA ARG A 241 20.40 -5.20 13.21
C ARG A 241 19.68 -5.16 14.54
N LEU A 242 20.08 -6.00 15.50
CA LEU A 242 19.49 -6.06 16.83
C LEU A 242 19.67 -4.72 17.58
N SER A 243 20.85 -4.12 17.50
CA SER A 243 21.15 -2.84 18.17
C SER A 243 20.36 -1.64 17.64
N LYS A 244 19.81 -1.74 16.42
CA LYS A 244 18.93 -0.71 15.82
C LYS A 244 17.47 -0.84 16.24
N ARG A 245 17.08 -1.89 16.96
CA ARG A 245 15.68 -2.12 17.35
C ARG A 245 15.25 -1.21 18.50
N LYS A 246 13.95 -0.95 18.55
CA LYS A 246 13.31 -0.19 19.63
C LYS A 246 13.45 -0.96 20.93
N ARG A 247 13.59 -0.23 22.02
CA ARG A 247 13.84 -0.74 23.35
C ARG A 247 12.95 -0.03 24.35
N ASP A 248 12.62 -0.72 25.44
CA ASP A 248 11.97 -0.09 26.60
C ASP A 248 13.00 0.64 27.49
N ASP A 249 12.49 1.22 28.58
CA ASP A 249 13.30 1.94 29.57
C ASP A 249 14.32 1.02 30.28
N GLN A 250 14.11 -0.30 30.25
CA GLN A 250 15.00 -1.31 30.79
C GLN A 250 15.94 -1.90 29.72
N GLU A 251 16.04 -1.30 28.53
CA GLU A 251 16.85 -1.78 27.41
C GLU A 251 16.47 -3.18 26.90
N LYS A 252 15.27 -3.67 27.24
CA LYS A 252 14.68 -4.86 26.63
C LYS A 252 14.32 -4.53 25.19
N VAL A 253 14.66 -5.43 24.27
CA VAL A 253 14.31 -5.30 22.86
C VAL A 253 12.82 -5.54 22.70
N LEU A 254 12.10 -4.56 22.14
CA LEU A 254 10.68 -4.67 21.86
C LEU A 254 10.45 -5.46 20.57
N ILE A 255 9.52 -6.41 20.61
CA ILE A 255 9.07 -7.19 19.45
C ILE A 255 7.84 -6.48 18.88
N ASP A 256 8.07 -5.57 17.93
CA ASP A 256 7.02 -4.76 17.30
C ASP A 256 6.63 -5.26 15.89
N ASP A 257 7.46 -6.09 15.26
CA ASP A 257 7.25 -6.57 13.90
C ASP A 257 7.72 -8.04 13.70
N SER A 258 7.26 -8.65 12.61
CA SER A 258 7.56 -10.05 12.26
C SER A 258 9.03 -10.30 11.92
N GLN A 259 9.79 -9.27 11.54
CA GLN A 259 11.23 -9.34 11.29
C GLN A 259 12.05 -9.26 12.57
N SER A 260 11.62 -8.46 13.55
CA SER A 260 12.17 -8.36 14.90
C SER A 260 12.07 -9.73 15.58
N LEU A 261 10.89 -10.36 15.53
CA LEU A 261 10.66 -11.70 16.07
C LEU A 261 11.60 -12.74 15.44
N ARG A 262 11.68 -12.78 14.10
CA ARG A 262 12.58 -13.71 13.39
C ARG A 262 14.06 -13.47 13.70
N LEU A 263 14.47 -12.21 13.84
CA LEU A 263 15.85 -11.87 14.19
C LEU A 263 16.21 -12.38 15.58
N ILE A 264 15.35 -12.11 16.57
CA ILE A 264 15.55 -12.57 17.95
C ILE A 264 15.57 -14.09 18.00
N TYR A 265 14.60 -14.75 17.36
CA TYR A 265 14.56 -16.21 17.24
C TYR A 265 15.89 -16.79 16.72
N ARG A 266 16.41 -16.28 15.59
CA ARG A 266 17.67 -16.78 15.00
C ARG A 266 18.88 -16.54 15.89
N ILE A 267 18.97 -15.37 16.52
CA ILE A 267 20.07 -15.03 17.42
C ILE A 267 20.03 -15.94 18.65
N THR A 268 18.87 -16.02 19.32
CA THR A 268 18.67 -16.82 20.53
C THR A 268 18.95 -18.29 20.26
N ARG A 269 18.38 -18.87 19.18
CA ARG A 269 18.60 -20.29 18.84
C ARG A 269 20.08 -20.59 18.59
N LYS A 270 20.77 -19.77 17.78
CA LYS A 270 22.21 -19.93 17.52
C LYS A 270 23.05 -19.78 18.79
N ALA A 271 22.79 -18.74 19.57
CA ALA A 271 23.55 -18.43 20.78
C ALA A 271 23.36 -19.54 21.83
N ALA A 272 22.13 -20.04 22.00
CA ALA A 272 21.81 -21.12 22.92
C ALA A 272 22.47 -22.45 22.48
N THR A 273 22.41 -22.80 21.19
CA THR A 273 23.12 -23.98 20.65
C THR A 273 24.63 -23.87 20.89
N GLN A 274 25.23 -22.71 20.65
CA GLN A 274 26.67 -22.50 20.88
C GLN A 274 27.03 -22.55 22.36
N ALA A 275 26.15 -22.05 23.23
CA ALA A 275 26.30 -22.09 24.67
C ALA A 275 26.02 -23.48 25.27
N GLY A 276 25.44 -24.42 24.50
CA GLY A 276 25.05 -25.74 24.98
C GLY A 276 23.85 -25.72 25.93
N ILE A 277 23.01 -24.70 25.84
CA ILE A 277 21.81 -24.55 26.68
C ILE A 277 20.53 -24.61 25.85
N SER A 278 19.38 -24.79 26.51
CA SER A 278 18.07 -24.75 25.85
C SER A 278 17.74 -23.34 25.35
N HIS A 279 17.21 -23.24 24.13
CA HIS A 279 16.70 -21.97 23.58
C HIS A 279 15.31 -21.60 24.13
N ARG A 280 14.64 -22.48 24.90
CA ARG A 280 13.33 -22.23 25.56
C ARG A 280 12.19 -21.85 24.60
N PHE A 281 12.33 -22.20 23.33
CA PHE A 281 11.23 -22.09 22.36
C PHE A 281 10.47 -23.40 22.34
N SER A 282 9.14 -23.32 22.31
CA SER A 282 8.28 -24.48 22.11
C SER A 282 8.49 -25.04 20.68
N PRO A 283 8.23 -26.34 20.46
CA PRO A 283 8.21 -26.92 19.13
C PRO A 283 7.28 -26.15 18.18
N GLU A 284 6.14 -25.68 18.69
CA GLU A 284 5.13 -24.93 17.95
C GLU A 284 5.66 -23.58 17.46
N PHE A 285 6.42 -22.89 18.30
CA PHE A 285 7.11 -21.65 17.91
C PHE A 285 8.15 -21.87 16.83
N ILE A 286 8.97 -22.91 17.00
CA ILE A 286 10.03 -23.25 16.04
C ILE A 286 9.38 -23.58 14.69
N PHE A 287 8.34 -24.41 14.68
CA PHE A 287 7.59 -24.74 13.48
C PHE A 287 7.02 -23.47 12.83
N ALA A 288 6.32 -22.61 13.58
CA ALA A 288 5.75 -21.38 13.04
C ALA A 288 6.82 -20.46 12.44
N GLN A 289 7.97 -20.29 13.09
CA GLN A 289 9.07 -19.46 12.59
C GLN A 289 9.75 -20.04 11.35
N GLU A 290 10.05 -21.35 11.35
CA GLU A 290 10.69 -22.02 10.21
C GLU A 290 9.74 -22.13 9.01
N PHE A 291 8.47 -22.44 9.24
CA PHE A 291 7.46 -22.46 8.18
C PHE A 291 7.27 -21.06 7.59
N THR A 292 7.16 -20.02 8.42
CA THR A 292 7.12 -18.63 7.95
C THR A 292 8.37 -18.26 7.14
N ALA A 293 9.54 -18.72 7.58
CA ALA A 293 10.81 -18.46 6.90
C ALA A 293 10.88 -19.06 5.49
N HIS A 294 10.22 -20.20 5.30
CA HIS A 294 10.22 -20.98 4.06
C HIS A 294 8.85 -21.00 3.37
N TYR A 295 7.92 -20.10 3.72
CA TYR A 295 6.53 -20.13 3.24
C TYR A 295 6.44 -20.14 1.72
N ASN A 296 7.24 -19.30 1.04
CA ASN A 296 7.26 -19.25 -0.41
C ASN A 296 7.83 -20.51 -1.05
N GLU A 297 8.76 -21.18 -0.38
CA GLU A 297 9.32 -22.45 -0.84
C GLU A 297 8.29 -23.57 -0.68
N PHE A 298 7.56 -23.59 0.43
CA PHE A 298 6.39 -24.47 0.60
C PHE A 298 5.32 -24.21 -0.46
N ALA A 299 5.06 -22.94 -0.81
CA ALA A 299 4.09 -22.57 -1.83
C ALA A 299 4.40 -23.14 -3.22
N ILE A 300 5.66 -23.43 -3.54
CA ILE A 300 6.06 -24.09 -4.80
C ILE A 300 5.44 -25.49 -4.91
N TYR A 301 5.31 -26.19 -3.79
CA TYR A 301 4.80 -27.56 -3.71
C TYR A 301 3.32 -27.61 -3.30
N PHE A 302 2.84 -26.57 -2.62
CA PHE A 302 1.46 -26.41 -2.20
C PHE A 302 0.88 -25.12 -2.79
N PRO A 303 0.33 -25.20 -4.02
CA PRO A 303 -0.16 -24.03 -4.76
C PRO A 303 -1.13 -23.15 -3.98
N GLU A 304 -1.92 -23.73 -3.07
CA GLU A 304 -2.88 -23.00 -2.26
C GLU A 304 -2.24 -21.97 -1.33
N LEU A 305 -1.03 -22.22 -0.82
CA LEU A 305 -0.27 -21.23 -0.06
C LEU A 305 0.13 -20.04 -0.95
N GLY A 306 0.56 -20.32 -2.18
CA GLY A 306 0.87 -19.29 -3.17
C GLY A 306 -0.36 -18.49 -3.58
N ARG A 307 -1.48 -19.18 -3.81
CA ARG A 307 -2.77 -18.58 -4.14
C ARG A 307 -3.26 -17.67 -3.02
N LEU A 308 -3.16 -18.10 -1.75
CA LEU A 308 -3.54 -17.28 -0.59
C LEU A 308 -2.74 -15.98 -0.56
N ARG A 309 -1.43 -16.04 -0.83
CA ARG A 309 -0.57 -14.86 -0.90
C ARG A 309 -0.99 -13.89 -2.00
N GLU A 310 -1.24 -14.37 -3.21
CA GLU A 310 -1.62 -13.50 -4.33
C GLU A 310 -3.03 -12.91 -4.15
N LEU A 311 -4.00 -13.68 -3.63
CA LEU A 311 -5.32 -13.15 -3.29
C LEU A 311 -5.25 -12.13 -2.13
N SER A 312 -4.36 -12.34 -1.15
CA SER A 312 -4.14 -11.36 -0.08
C SER A 312 -3.59 -10.03 -0.63
N LYS A 313 -2.71 -10.05 -1.65
CA LYS A 313 -2.29 -8.82 -2.36
C LYS A 313 -3.46 -8.17 -3.11
N ALA A 314 -4.31 -8.96 -3.76
CA ALA A 314 -5.49 -8.44 -4.44
C ALA A 314 -6.45 -7.73 -3.48
N THR A 315 -6.60 -8.21 -2.24
CA THR A 315 -7.37 -7.53 -1.18
C THR A 315 -6.86 -6.12 -0.91
N VAL A 316 -5.53 -5.93 -0.92
CA VAL A 316 -4.91 -4.60 -0.76
C VAL A 316 -5.25 -3.68 -1.93
N LEU A 317 -5.20 -4.19 -3.16
CA LEU A 317 -5.61 -3.43 -4.35
C LEU A 317 -7.10 -3.02 -4.27
N VAL A 318 -7.99 -3.93 -3.88
CA VAL A 318 -9.41 -3.65 -3.68
C VAL A 318 -9.61 -2.56 -2.63
N ASN A 319 -8.86 -2.61 -1.53
CA ASN A 319 -8.90 -1.60 -0.48
C ASN A 319 -8.43 -0.21 -0.98
N ILE A 320 -7.33 -0.15 -1.74
CA ILE A 320 -6.86 1.09 -2.37
C ILE A 320 -7.96 1.66 -3.29
N MET A 321 -8.57 0.82 -4.13
CA MET A 321 -9.63 1.25 -5.05
C MET A 321 -10.90 1.69 -4.32
N ALA A 322 -11.26 1.03 -3.21
CA ALA A 322 -12.38 1.43 -2.36
C ALA A 322 -12.13 2.80 -1.73
N SER A 323 -10.93 3.03 -1.19
CA SER A 323 -10.51 4.32 -0.63
C SER A 323 -10.60 5.44 -1.67
N GLN A 324 -10.11 5.20 -2.90
CA GLN A 324 -10.22 6.17 -3.99
C GLN A 324 -11.67 6.44 -4.41
N ARG A 325 -12.52 5.41 -4.42
CA ARG A 325 -13.95 5.57 -4.70
C ARG A 325 -14.62 6.48 -3.68
N ASP A 326 -14.29 6.31 -2.40
CA ASP A 326 -14.88 7.13 -1.33
C ASP A 326 -14.34 8.56 -1.33
N LEU A 327 -13.05 8.76 -1.64
CA LEU A 327 -12.49 10.08 -1.90
C LEU A 327 -13.20 10.78 -3.06
N ASN A 328 -13.42 10.08 -4.18
CA ASN A 328 -14.12 10.62 -5.34
C ASN A 328 -15.57 10.97 -5.02
N LYS A 329 -16.29 10.14 -4.26
CA LYS A 329 -17.66 10.47 -3.80
C LYS A 329 -17.68 11.75 -2.97
N LYS A 330 -16.72 11.89 -2.05
CA LYS A 330 -16.59 13.08 -1.20
C LYS A 330 -16.31 14.33 -2.06
N ASN A 331 -15.30 14.27 -2.94
CA ASN A 331 -14.97 15.38 -3.83
C ASN A 331 -16.16 15.76 -4.72
N MET A 332 -16.91 14.79 -5.25
CA MET A 332 -18.12 15.05 -6.04
C MET A 332 -19.24 15.70 -5.22
N SER A 333 -19.37 15.35 -3.93
CA SER A 333 -20.29 16.03 -3.02
C SER A 333 -19.84 17.48 -2.79
N ASP A 334 -18.57 17.68 -2.49
CA ASP A 334 -17.98 19.00 -2.24
C ASP A 334 -18.14 19.92 -3.46
N TYR A 335 -17.88 19.41 -4.68
CA TYR A 335 -18.12 20.15 -5.91
C TYR A 335 -19.59 20.46 -6.15
N ARG A 336 -20.48 19.52 -5.82
CA ARG A 336 -21.92 19.74 -5.96
C ARG A 336 -22.41 20.83 -4.99
N ASP A 337 -21.89 20.85 -3.76
CA ASP A 337 -22.24 21.86 -2.77
C ASP A 337 -21.66 23.23 -3.15
N TYR A 338 -20.41 23.24 -3.61
CA TYR A 338 -19.77 24.43 -4.19
C TYR A 338 -20.55 24.98 -5.41
N LEU A 339 -21.08 24.13 -6.29
CA LEU A 339 -21.91 24.55 -7.42
C LEU A 339 -23.30 25.05 -7.01
N LYS A 340 -23.81 24.62 -5.85
CA LYS A 340 -25.10 25.07 -5.30
C LYS A 340 -25.02 26.36 -4.50
N ASP A 341 -23.83 26.80 -4.12
CA ASP A 341 -23.61 28.04 -3.36
C ASP A 341 -23.93 29.28 -4.22
N LYS A 342 -25.22 29.62 -4.27
CA LYS A 342 -25.74 30.78 -5.03
C LYS A 342 -25.08 32.09 -4.61
N THR A 343 -24.75 32.24 -3.33
CA THR A 343 -24.10 33.43 -2.80
C THR A 343 -22.70 33.59 -3.37
N LEU A 344 -21.89 32.53 -3.34
CA LEU A 344 -20.55 32.54 -3.90
C LEU A 344 -20.55 32.83 -5.41
N TRP A 345 -21.45 32.18 -6.18
CA TRP A 345 -21.54 32.41 -7.62
C TRP A 345 -22.05 33.80 -7.96
N SER A 346 -22.99 34.35 -7.19
CA SER A 346 -23.44 35.74 -7.35
C SER A 346 -22.30 36.74 -7.08
N GLU A 347 -21.47 36.51 -6.07
CA GLU A 347 -20.31 37.37 -5.78
C GLU A 347 -19.23 37.27 -6.86
N LYS A 348 -18.96 36.06 -7.36
CA LYS A 348 -18.01 35.85 -8.46
C LYS A 348 -18.48 36.47 -9.76
N GLU A 349 -19.76 36.29 -10.09
CA GLU A 349 -20.38 36.90 -11.26
C GLU A 349 -20.34 38.44 -11.15
N HIS A 350 -20.66 38.99 -9.98
CA HIS A 350 -20.57 40.43 -9.76
C HIS A 350 -19.15 40.96 -9.96
N ARG A 351 -18.14 40.25 -9.44
CA ARG A 351 -16.72 40.61 -9.62
C ARG A 351 -16.30 40.54 -11.09
N TYR A 352 -16.68 39.48 -11.79
CA TYR A 352 -16.40 39.32 -13.22
C TYR A 352 -16.99 40.48 -14.03
N TRP A 353 -18.24 40.87 -13.74
CA TRP A 353 -18.87 42.01 -14.40
C TRP A 353 -18.18 43.33 -14.08
N GLN A 354 -17.75 43.56 -12.83
CA GLN A 354 -16.98 44.75 -12.47
C GLN A 354 -15.65 44.84 -13.21
N GLU A 355 -14.89 43.73 -13.27
CA GLU A 355 -13.62 43.67 -14.00
C GLU A 355 -13.84 43.92 -15.50
N THR A 356 -14.83 43.26 -16.10
CA THR A 356 -15.19 43.43 -17.51
C THR A 356 -15.65 44.86 -17.81
N GLU A 357 -16.45 45.48 -16.94
CA GLU A 357 -16.91 46.86 -17.10
C GLU A 357 -15.74 47.86 -17.02
N GLN A 358 -14.78 47.61 -16.12
CA GLN A 358 -13.54 48.41 -16.05
C GLN A 358 -12.72 48.28 -17.34
N GLU A 359 -12.53 47.07 -17.86
CA GLU A 359 -11.81 46.84 -19.12
C GLU A 359 -12.51 47.52 -20.31
N ILE A 360 -13.84 47.37 -20.41
CA ILE A 360 -14.64 48.04 -21.44
C ILE A 360 -14.54 49.56 -21.31
N SER A 361 -14.60 50.10 -20.09
CA SER A 361 -14.47 51.55 -19.86
C SER A 361 -13.10 52.07 -20.30
N VAL A 362 -12.02 51.34 -20.02
CA VAL A 362 -10.66 51.67 -20.48
C VAL A 362 -10.60 51.65 -22.02
N LEU A 363 -11.15 50.60 -22.65
CA LEU A 363 -11.21 50.50 -24.11
C LEU A 363 -12.00 51.64 -24.76
N ILE A 364 -13.17 51.99 -24.19
CA ILE A 364 -13.99 53.11 -24.67
C ILE A 364 -13.24 54.44 -24.53
N LYS A 365 -12.62 54.70 -23.37
CA LYS A 365 -11.85 55.93 -23.12
C LYS A 365 -10.67 56.06 -24.07
N ASP A 366 -9.93 54.98 -24.32
CA ASP A 366 -8.79 54.97 -25.23
C ASP A 366 -9.24 55.20 -26.68
N ASN A 367 -10.29 54.51 -27.13
CA ASN A 367 -10.85 54.69 -28.48
C ASN A 367 -11.40 56.11 -28.68
N MET A 368 -12.16 56.63 -27.71
CA MET A 368 -12.64 58.01 -27.71
C MET A 368 -11.48 59.00 -27.77
N SER A 369 -10.46 58.85 -26.94
CA SER A 369 -9.28 59.73 -26.93
C SER A 369 -8.56 59.74 -28.27
N LYS A 370 -8.31 58.55 -28.86
CA LYS A 370 -7.71 58.41 -30.19
C LYS A 370 -8.54 59.07 -31.28
N ASN A 371 -9.86 58.92 -31.25
CA ASN A 371 -10.77 59.55 -32.21
C ASN A 371 -10.81 61.08 -32.03
N PHE A 372 -10.86 61.57 -30.79
CA PHE A 372 -10.80 63.01 -30.51
C PHE A 372 -9.48 63.62 -30.96
N GLU A 373 -8.34 62.97 -30.74
CA GLU A 373 -7.06 63.43 -31.27
C GLU A 373 -7.03 63.45 -32.80
N ARG A 374 -7.57 62.41 -33.45
CA ARG A 374 -7.70 62.35 -34.91
C ARG A 374 -8.57 63.50 -35.42
N TRP A 375 -9.73 63.73 -34.83
CA TRP A 375 -10.61 64.84 -35.19
C TRP A 375 -9.93 66.19 -34.93
N ARG A 376 -9.24 66.35 -33.79
CA ARG A 376 -8.51 67.59 -33.47
C ARG A 376 -7.41 67.89 -34.49
N LYS A 377 -6.71 66.87 -34.98
CA LYS A 377 -5.75 67.00 -36.09
C LYS A 377 -6.47 67.36 -37.40
N GLN A 378 -7.54 66.64 -37.75
CA GLN A 378 -8.30 66.84 -38.98
C GLN A 378 -8.95 68.23 -39.08
N PHE A 379 -9.50 68.73 -37.97
CA PHE A 379 -10.16 70.02 -37.85
C PHE A 379 -9.24 71.11 -37.28
N SER A 380 -7.94 70.86 -37.21
CA SER A 380 -6.98 71.90 -36.83
C SER A 380 -7.08 73.08 -37.80
N LYS A 381 -6.91 74.29 -37.27
CA LYS A 381 -7.00 75.54 -38.05
C LYS A 381 -6.12 75.50 -39.30
N GLU A 382 -4.96 74.85 -39.21
CA GLU A 382 -4.03 74.66 -40.31
C GLU A 382 -4.58 73.70 -41.38
N ASN A 383 -5.08 72.53 -41.01
CA ASN A 383 -5.67 71.57 -41.97
C ASN A 383 -6.95 72.10 -42.62
N VAL A 384 -7.80 72.80 -41.86
CA VAL A 384 -9.00 73.45 -42.42
C VAL A 384 -8.60 74.54 -43.40
N ARG A 385 -7.62 75.37 -43.06
CA ARG A 385 -7.08 76.40 -43.96
C ARG A 385 -6.47 75.79 -45.22
N GLN A 386 -5.68 74.72 -45.10
CA GLN A 386 -5.11 74.01 -46.25
C GLN A 386 -6.19 73.43 -47.17
N LYS A 387 -7.24 72.80 -46.61
CA LYS A 387 -8.39 72.31 -47.38
C LYS A 387 -9.14 73.46 -48.07
N GLN A 388 -9.43 74.54 -47.36
CA GLN A 388 -10.07 75.72 -47.95
C GLN A 388 -9.21 76.34 -49.05
N GLN A 389 -7.90 76.36 -48.88
CA GLN A 389 -6.96 76.88 -49.86
C GLN A 389 -6.83 75.97 -51.08
N GLN A 390 -6.89 74.64 -50.91
CA GLN A 390 -7.04 73.69 -52.01
C GLN A 390 -8.34 73.91 -52.78
N ILE A 391 -9.47 74.00 -52.08
CA ILE A 391 -10.78 74.28 -52.70
C ILE A 391 -10.72 75.61 -53.46
N LEU A 392 -10.16 76.67 -52.87
CA LEU A 392 -9.99 77.96 -53.53
C LEU A 392 -9.07 77.87 -54.76
N ASN A 393 -7.99 77.10 -54.68
CA ASN A 393 -7.08 76.88 -55.81
C ASN A 393 -7.75 76.09 -56.93
N ASP A 394 -8.57 75.09 -56.60
CA ASP A 394 -9.32 74.30 -57.58
C ASP A 394 -10.43 75.13 -58.23
N VAL A 395 -11.18 75.91 -57.44
CA VAL A 395 -12.13 76.90 -57.97
C VAL A 395 -11.41 77.91 -58.85
N ARG A 396 -10.21 78.37 -58.48
CA ARG A 396 -9.41 79.28 -59.29
C ARG A 396 -8.90 78.63 -60.58
N LYS A 397 -8.58 77.33 -60.56
CA LYS A 397 -8.27 76.55 -61.78
C LYS A 397 -9.50 76.40 -62.68
N GLN A 398 -10.68 76.17 -62.10
CA GLN A 398 -11.94 76.02 -62.85
C GLN A 398 -12.40 77.34 -63.47
N ILE A 399 -12.29 78.47 -62.76
CA ILE A 399 -12.63 79.81 -63.25
C ILE A 399 -11.61 80.30 -64.29
N GLY A 400 -10.36 79.81 -64.22
CA GLY A 400 -9.28 80.23 -65.11
C GLY A 400 -8.79 81.65 -64.82
N SER A 401 -7.86 82.13 -65.65
CA SER A 401 -7.30 83.48 -65.52
C SER A 401 -8.35 84.52 -65.91
N LEU A 402 -8.89 85.26 -64.93
CA LEU A 402 -9.78 86.42 -65.10
C LEU A 402 -9.16 87.61 -65.88
N ARG A 403 -7.99 87.43 -66.52
CA ARG A 403 -7.40 88.41 -67.44
C ARG A 403 -7.97 88.20 -68.84
N PHE A 404 -9.09 88.86 -69.10
CA PHE A 404 -9.62 89.00 -70.46
C PHE A 404 -8.74 89.98 -71.23
N THR A 405 -8.00 89.48 -72.21
CA THR A 405 -7.30 90.33 -73.20
C THR A 405 -8.14 90.35 -74.47
N ALA A 406 -7.94 91.34 -75.35
CA ALA A 406 -8.64 91.41 -76.64
C ALA A 406 -8.45 90.15 -77.53
N LYS A 407 -7.50 89.27 -77.18
CA LYS A 407 -7.23 88.00 -77.86
C LYS A 407 -7.87 86.78 -77.18
N SER A 408 -8.51 86.94 -76.01
CA SER A 408 -9.13 85.85 -75.25
C SER A 408 -10.32 85.25 -75.98
N LYS A 409 -10.52 83.94 -75.81
CA LYS A 409 -11.52 83.15 -76.54
C LYS A 409 -12.94 83.61 -76.21
N GLU A 410 -13.18 83.95 -74.95
CA GLU A 410 -14.46 84.44 -74.43
C GLU A 410 -14.85 85.80 -75.05
N VAL A 411 -13.88 86.70 -75.24
CA VAL A 411 -14.11 88.00 -75.89
C VAL A 411 -14.38 87.83 -77.39
N LYS A 412 -13.70 86.89 -78.06
CA LYS A 412 -13.96 86.57 -79.48
C LYS A 412 -15.33 85.94 -79.70
N ASP A 413 -15.74 85.01 -78.85
CA ASP A 413 -17.06 84.36 -78.93
C ASP A 413 -18.21 85.34 -78.63
N PHE A 414 -17.98 86.31 -77.74
CA PHE A 414 -18.94 87.39 -77.48
C PHE A 414 -19.03 88.38 -78.65
N CYS A 415 -17.91 88.80 -79.25
CA CYS A 415 -17.91 89.64 -80.44
C CYS A 415 -18.54 88.95 -81.66
N GLN A 416 -18.41 87.63 -81.80
CA GLN A 416 -19.08 86.86 -82.85
C GLN A 416 -20.60 86.78 -82.66
N LYS A 417 -21.10 86.74 -81.41
CA LYS A 417 -22.54 86.78 -81.11
C LYS A 417 -23.20 88.14 -81.36
N PHE A 418 -22.42 89.23 -81.39
CA PHE A 418 -22.94 90.59 -81.65
C PHE A 418 -22.89 91.00 -83.13
N HIS A 419 -22.27 90.18 -83.99
CA HIS A 419 -22.16 90.41 -85.44
C HIS A 419 -22.92 89.40 -86.30
N ALA A 420 -23.82 88.62 -85.71
CA ALA A 420 -24.83 87.81 -86.39
C ALA A 420 -26.22 88.34 -86.00
#